data_AF-E7D1A7-F1
#
_entry.id   AF-E7D1A7-F1
#
_cell.length_a   1.000
_cell.length_b   1.000
_cell.length_c   1.000
_cell.angle_alpha   90.00
_cell.angle_beta   90.00
_cell.angle_gamma   90.00
#
_symmetry.space_group_name_H-M   'P 1'
#
loop_
_entity.id
_entity.type
_entity.pdbx_description
1 polymer ?
#
loop_
_entity_poly.entity_id
_entity_poly.type
_entity_poly.pdbx_seq_one_letter_code
_entity_poly.pdbx_strand_id
1 'polypeptide(L)'
;GTRTKYKMPSRRWPDDKDGAIGHYVKEVEDGNEHATTILFSLNEEVGALAEALRIFKENKINLVHIESRSSKRLDDGYEFMVECDTAHGNIHEAIEQLKALSIYLTVISTDHKGNKETVPWFPGKIKDLDKFANHILSYGAELDADHPGFTDQAYRERRKYFADIAFFYKHGQPIPKVKYTEEEIKTWGTVFRELTRLYPTHACKEHNHIFPLMIENCGYREDNIPQLEDVSNFLKDCTGFTLRPVAGLLTSRDFLAGLAFRVFHSTQYIRHPSKPFYTPEPDVCHELLGHAPLFADPDFARFSQEIGLASLGAPDEYIEKLATCFWFTVEFGL
;
A
#
# COMPACT_ATOMS: atom_id res chain seq x y z
N GLY A 1 10.77 -24.98 54.82
CA GLY A 1 10.60 -24.77 53.36
C GLY A 1 9.57 -23.70 53.13
N THR A 2 10.00 -22.45 53.10
CA THR A 2 9.17 -21.26 52.88
C THR A 2 9.07 -20.97 51.39
N ARG A 3 7.89 -21.16 50.78
CA ARG A 3 7.61 -20.78 49.38
C ARG A 3 7.31 -19.28 49.33
N THR A 4 8.26 -18.49 48.84
CA THR A 4 8.07 -17.09 48.50
C THR A 4 7.23 -16.99 47.22
N LYS A 5 6.01 -16.42 47.30
CA LYS A 5 5.21 -16.08 46.12
C LYS A 5 5.80 -14.81 45.49
N TYR A 6 6.49 -14.95 44.35
CA TYR A 6 6.83 -13.81 43.50
C TYR A 6 5.54 -13.28 42.85
N LYS A 7 5.13 -12.07 43.22
CA LYS A 7 4.05 -11.31 42.58
C LYS A 7 4.68 -10.57 41.40
N MET A 8 4.34 -10.94 40.17
CA MET A 8 4.80 -10.18 39.00
C MET A 8 4.18 -8.77 39.03
N PRO A 9 4.94 -7.70 38.78
CA PRO A 9 4.37 -6.36 38.64
C PRO A 9 3.57 -6.29 37.34
N SER A 10 2.31 -5.83 37.43
CA SER A 10 1.50 -5.48 36.27
C SER A 10 2.14 -4.30 35.55
N ARG A 11 2.83 -4.55 34.44
CA ARG A 11 3.21 -3.48 33.52
C ARG A 11 1.94 -3.05 32.78
N ARG A 12 1.37 -1.92 33.20
CA ARG A 12 0.49 -1.12 32.34
C ARG A 12 1.35 -0.66 31.16
N TRP A 13 0.88 -0.95 29.95
CA TRP A 13 1.40 -0.32 28.74
C TRP A 13 1.10 1.19 28.82
N PRO A 14 2.01 2.08 28.40
CA PRO A 14 1.73 3.51 28.34
C PRO A 14 0.55 3.78 27.42
N ASP A 15 -0.35 4.67 27.83
CA ASP A 15 -1.45 5.15 26.98
C ASP A 15 -0.89 5.84 25.72
N ASP A 16 -1.45 5.50 24.56
CA ASP A 16 -1.25 6.13 23.25
C ASP A 16 -1.64 7.62 23.28
N LYS A 17 -0.74 8.47 23.74
CA LYS A 17 -0.91 9.94 23.67
C LYS A 17 0.05 10.65 22.74
N ASP A 18 1.07 9.95 22.24
CA ASP A 18 1.99 10.47 21.24
C ASP A 18 2.00 9.47 20.07
N GLY A 19 1.32 9.79 18.97
CA GLY A 19 1.07 8.92 17.82
C GLY A 19 2.32 8.56 17.00
N ALA A 20 3.34 7.98 17.63
CA ALA A 20 4.62 7.67 17.00
C ALA A 20 5.11 6.22 17.26
N ILE A 21 4.32 5.34 17.87
CA ILE A 21 4.69 3.93 18.09
C ILE A 21 3.53 2.96 17.83
N GLY A 22 2.73 3.25 16.80
CA GLY A 22 1.72 2.32 16.28
C GLY A 22 2.09 1.89 14.85
N HIS A 23 2.07 0.58 14.58
CA HIS A 23 2.32 0.02 13.23
C HIS A 23 1.17 0.30 12.24
N TYR A 24 0.04 0.74 12.77
CA TYR A 24 -1.11 1.18 11.99
C TYR A 24 -0.97 2.67 11.64
N VAL A 25 -0.96 2.94 10.34
CA VAL A 25 -0.93 4.30 9.80
C VAL A 25 -2.33 4.65 9.33
N LYS A 26 -2.98 5.53 10.10
CA LYS A 26 -4.39 5.91 9.91
C LYS A 26 -4.57 6.84 8.71
N GLU A 27 -5.69 6.69 8.00
CA GLU A 27 -6.13 7.66 6.99
C GLU A 27 -6.31 9.06 7.60
N VAL A 28 -5.68 10.05 6.96
CA VAL A 28 -5.94 11.47 7.21
C VAL A 28 -7.16 11.89 6.38
N GLU A 29 -7.98 12.80 6.92
CA GLU A 29 -9.08 13.40 6.18
C GLU A 29 -8.52 14.24 5.03
N ASP A 30 -8.38 13.65 3.86
CA ASP A 30 -8.08 14.43 2.66
C ASP A 30 -9.37 15.12 2.22
N GLY A 31 -9.37 16.45 2.30
CA GLY A 31 -10.54 17.30 2.05
C GLY A 31 -10.92 17.43 0.57
N ASN A 32 -10.35 16.62 -0.33
CA ASN A 32 -10.58 16.71 -1.76
C ASN A 32 -10.87 15.33 -2.35
N GLU A 33 -12.08 15.22 -2.93
CA GLU A 33 -12.66 14.06 -3.63
C GLU A 33 -13.37 13.04 -2.73
N HIS A 34 -14.59 13.38 -2.31
CA HIS A 34 -15.60 12.43 -1.85
C HIS A 34 -16.02 11.51 -3.02
N ALA A 35 -15.19 10.52 -3.35
CA ALA A 35 -15.49 9.54 -4.37
C ALA A 35 -16.47 8.50 -3.79
N THR A 36 -17.76 8.65 -4.09
CA THR A 36 -18.76 7.60 -3.85
C THR A 36 -18.95 6.79 -5.11
N THR A 37 -18.75 5.49 -5.00
CA THR A 37 -19.01 4.52 -6.07
C THR A 37 -20.21 3.67 -5.69
N ILE A 38 -21.25 3.69 -6.52
CA ILE A 38 -22.42 2.82 -6.35
C ILE A 38 -22.29 1.67 -7.34
N LEU A 39 -22.18 0.45 -6.80
CA LEU A 39 -22.21 -0.79 -7.57
C LEU A 39 -23.59 -1.42 -7.41
N PHE A 40 -24.30 -1.62 -8.52
CA PHE A 40 -25.64 -2.22 -8.48
C PHE A 40 -25.91 -3.08 -9.71
N SER A 41 -26.86 -4.00 -9.59
CA SER A 41 -27.36 -4.81 -10.69
C SER A 41 -28.87 -4.61 -10.82
N LEU A 42 -29.36 -4.58 -12.06
CA LEU A 42 -30.78 -4.43 -12.38
C LEU A 42 -31.32 -5.71 -13.01
N ASN A 43 -32.63 -5.88 -13.01
CA ASN A 43 -33.29 -6.86 -13.88
C ASN A 43 -33.12 -6.44 -15.35
N GLU A 44 -32.91 -7.41 -16.24
CA GLU A 44 -32.72 -7.12 -17.66
C GLU A 44 -34.07 -6.80 -18.32
N GLU A 45 -34.31 -5.50 -18.51
CA GLU A 45 -35.52 -4.98 -19.16
C GLU A 45 -35.18 -3.78 -20.06
N VAL A 46 -36.03 -3.55 -21.07
CA VAL A 46 -35.85 -2.42 -22.00
C VAL A 46 -35.94 -1.11 -21.22
N GLY A 47 -34.82 -0.37 -21.18
CA GLY A 47 -34.74 0.94 -20.53
C GLY A 47 -34.40 0.90 -19.04
N ALA A 48 -34.16 -0.26 -18.43
CA ALA A 48 -33.86 -0.39 -17.00
C ALA A 48 -32.69 0.52 -16.55
N LEU A 49 -31.59 0.54 -17.30
CA LEU A 49 -30.46 1.42 -17.00
C LEU A 49 -30.83 2.90 -17.13
N ALA A 50 -31.61 3.28 -18.14
CA ALA A 50 -32.02 4.67 -18.32
C ALA A 50 -32.87 5.16 -17.14
N GLU A 51 -33.73 4.29 -16.61
CA GLU A 51 -34.53 4.56 -15.42
C GLU A 51 -33.67 4.68 -14.16
N ALA A 52 -32.69 3.80 -13.98
CA ALA A 52 -31.74 3.92 -12.88
C ALA A 52 -30.91 5.23 -12.97
N LEU A 53 -30.46 5.62 -14.16
CA LEU A 53 -29.71 6.86 -14.36
C LEU A 53 -30.58 8.12 -14.16
N ARG A 54 -31.90 8.02 -14.36
CA ARG A 54 -32.85 9.12 -14.10
C ARG A 54 -32.88 9.51 -12.62
N ILE A 55 -32.74 8.55 -11.71
CA ILE A 55 -32.69 8.80 -10.26
C ILE A 55 -31.57 9.78 -9.90
N PHE A 56 -30.37 9.61 -10.46
CA PHE A 56 -29.25 10.51 -10.20
C PHE A 56 -29.55 11.93 -10.66
N LYS A 57 -30.15 12.09 -11.85
CA LYS A 57 -30.56 13.38 -12.38
C LYS A 57 -31.61 14.08 -11.50
N GLU A 58 -32.60 13.33 -11.03
CA GLU A 58 -33.69 13.86 -10.18
C GLU A 58 -33.19 14.31 -8.82
N ASN A 59 -32.22 13.58 -8.27
CA ASN A 59 -31.57 13.90 -7.00
C ASN A 59 -30.39 14.90 -7.15
N LYS A 60 -30.18 15.43 -8.37
CA LYS A 60 -29.15 16.42 -8.71
C LYS A 60 -27.72 15.95 -8.40
N ILE A 61 -27.44 14.67 -8.64
CA ILE A 61 -26.13 14.05 -8.43
C ILE A 61 -25.38 14.02 -9.76
N ASN A 62 -24.14 14.49 -9.76
CA ASN A 62 -23.29 14.46 -10.94
C ASN A 62 -22.58 13.10 -11.06
N LEU A 63 -22.56 12.55 -12.27
CA LEU A 63 -21.90 11.28 -12.56
C LEU A 63 -20.54 11.55 -13.18
N VAL A 64 -19.48 11.07 -12.54
CA VAL A 64 -18.09 11.24 -12.98
C VAL A 64 -17.70 10.11 -13.92
N HIS A 65 -18.10 8.89 -13.58
CA HIS A 65 -17.79 7.69 -14.37
C HIS A 65 -18.95 6.69 -14.31
N ILE A 66 -19.20 6.01 -15.43
CA ILE A 66 -20.15 4.90 -15.50
C ILE A 66 -19.48 3.78 -16.29
N GLU A 67 -19.45 2.59 -15.71
CA GLU A 67 -19.09 1.37 -16.43
C GLU A 67 -20.08 0.24 -16.17
N SER A 68 -20.29 -0.60 -17.19
CA SER A 68 -21.06 -1.84 -17.08
C SER A 68 -20.18 -3.05 -17.35
N ARG A 69 -20.39 -4.14 -16.61
CA ARG A 69 -19.67 -5.41 -16.79
C ARG A 69 -20.63 -6.58 -16.64
N SER A 70 -20.35 -7.71 -17.29
CA SER A 70 -21.08 -8.95 -17.02
C SER A 70 -20.90 -9.32 -15.54
N SER A 71 -22.00 -9.69 -14.90
CA SER A 71 -21.98 -10.08 -13.49
C SER A 71 -21.24 -11.40 -13.30
N LYS A 72 -20.50 -11.48 -12.21
CA LYS A 72 -19.94 -12.76 -11.72
C LYS A 72 -20.86 -13.43 -10.68
N ARG A 73 -21.91 -12.73 -10.24
CA ARG A 73 -22.84 -13.16 -9.18
C ARG A 73 -24.15 -13.67 -9.75
N LEU A 74 -24.58 -13.12 -10.88
CA LEU A 74 -25.84 -13.42 -11.55
C LEU A 74 -25.55 -14.00 -12.94
N ASP A 75 -26.20 -15.12 -13.26
CA ASP A 75 -26.16 -15.69 -14.61
C ASP A 75 -26.81 -14.71 -15.60
N ASP A 76 -26.10 -14.43 -16.70
CA ASP A 76 -26.50 -13.48 -17.76
C ASP A 76 -26.87 -12.05 -17.30
N GLY A 77 -26.46 -11.65 -16.08
CA GLY A 77 -26.70 -10.32 -15.53
C GLY A 77 -25.61 -9.28 -15.87
N TYR A 78 -25.93 -8.00 -15.68
CA TYR A 78 -24.97 -6.89 -15.78
C TYR A 78 -24.86 -6.12 -14.46
N GLU A 79 -23.64 -5.81 -14.07
CA GLU A 79 -23.32 -4.92 -12.96
C GLU A 79 -22.95 -3.54 -13.49
N PHE A 80 -23.48 -2.51 -12.86
CA PHE A 80 -23.21 -1.11 -13.16
C PHE A 80 -22.44 -0.51 -12.01
N MET A 81 -21.30 0.09 -12.32
CA MET A 81 -20.49 0.83 -11.37
C MET A 81 -20.54 2.30 -11.76
N VAL A 82 -21.04 3.13 -10.84
CA VAL A 82 -21.25 4.55 -11.05
C VAL A 82 -20.45 5.33 -10.02
N GLU A 83 -19.40 6.02 -10.45
CA GLU A 83 -18.67 7.00 -9.62
C GLU A 83 -19.42 8.33 -9.69
N CYS A 84 -19.75 8.90 -8.54
CA CYS A 84 -20.53 10.13 -8.41
C CYS A 84 -19.84 11.14 -7.50
N ASP A 85 -20.04 12.41 -7.84
CA ASP A 85 -19.67 13.55 -7.01
C ASP A 85 -20.81 13.84 -6.03
N THR A 86 -20.52 13.69 -4.73
CA THR A 86 -21.49 13.87 -3.65
C THR A 86 -21.42 15.23 -2.99
N ALA A 87 -20.64 16.18 -3.52
CA ALA A 87 -20.58 17.54 -2.99
C ALA A 87 -21.95 18.26 -3.06
N HIS A 88 -22.80 17.86 -4.01
CA HIS A 88 -24.12 18.44 -4.24
C HIS A 88 -25.18 17.35 -4.48
N GLY A 89 -26.42 17.63 -4.06
CA GLY A 89 -27.56 16.72 -4.26
C GLY A 89 -27.90 15.88 -3.02
N ASN A 90 -28.82 14.93 -3.18
CA ASN A 90 -29.27 14.03 -2.11
C ASN A 90 -28.89 12.58 -2.45
N ILE A 91 -27.65 12.21 -2.13
CA ILE A 91 -27.13 10.86 -2.38
C ILE A 91 -27.87 9.79 -1.59
N HIS A 92 -28.33 10.10 -0.38
CA HIS A 92 -29.04 9.14 0.47
C HIS A 92 -30.37 8.73 -0.15
N GLU A 93 -31.17 9.71 -0.60
CA GLU A 93 -32.44 9.46 -1.29
C GLU A 93 -32.24 8.69 -2.60
N ALA A 94 -31.21 9.05 -3.39
CA ALA A 94 -30.89 8.32 -4.61
C ALA A 94 -30.50 6.86 -4.36
N ILE A 95 -29.73 6.59 -3.29
CA ILE A 95 -29.37 5.23 -2.89
C ILE A 95 -30.62 4.43 -2.51
N GLU A 96 -31.55 4.99 -1.73
CA GLU A 96 -32.79 4.30 -1.36
C GLU A 96 -33.69 4.01 -2.57
N GLN A 97 -33.80 4.96 -3.50
CA GLN A 97 -34.53 4.75 -4.75
C GLN A 97 -33.87 3.69 -5.64
N LEU A 98 -32.54 3.70 -5.76
CA LEU A 98 -31.80 2.68 -6.51
C LEU A 98 -31.87 1.31 -5.85
N LYS A 99 -31.81 1.22 -4.51
CA LYS A 99 -31.99 -0.03 -3.76
C LYS A 99 -33.33 -0.69 -4.11
N ALA A 100 -34.39 0.10 -4.28
CA ALA A 100 -35.71 -0.41 -4.65
C ALA A 100 -35.79 -0.97 -6.09
N LEU A 101 -34.95 -0.47 -7.01
CA LEU A 101 -34.89 -0.95 -8.40
C LEU A 101 -33.86 -2.05 -8.63
N SER A 102 -32.90 -2.20 -7.73
CA SER A 102 -31.74 -3.07 -7.92
C SER A 102 -31.96 -4.44 -7.29
N ILE A 103 -31.43 -5.48 -7.95
CA ILE A 103 -31.37 -6.85 -7.39
C ILE A 103 -30.47 -6.85 -6.15
N TYR A 104 -29.36 -6.13 -6.23
CA TYR A 104 -28.51 -5.78 -5.10
C TYR A 104 -27.82 -4.45 -5.38
N LEU A 105 -27.41 -3.78 -4.31
CA LEU A 105 -26.67 -2.52 -4.36
C LEU A 105 -25.61 -2.51 -3.27
N THR A 106 -24.44 -1.99 -3.58
CA THR A 106 -23.34 -1.77 -2.63
C THR A 106 -22.81 -0.37 -2.84
N VAL A 107 -22.67 0.37 -1.74
CA VAL A 107 -22.10 1.72 -1.75
C VAL A 107 -20.67 1.62 -1.24
N ILE A 108 -19.73 2.06 -2.07
CA ILE A 108 -18.30 2.08 -1.79
C ILE A 108 -17.90 3.55 -1.65
N SER A 109 -17.36 3.97 -0.50
CA SER A 109 -17.10 5.38 -0.21
C SER A 109 -15.76 5.58 0.52
N THR A 110 -15.06 6.68 0.21
CA THR A 110 -13.95 7.16 1.02
C THR A 110 -14.45 7.73 2.35
N ASP A 111 -15.60 8.40 2.34
CA ASP A 111 -16.32 8.84 3.55
C ASP A 111 -17.23 7.73 4.08
N HIS A 112 -16.61 6.73 4.70
CA HIS A 112 -17.29 5.58 5.31
C HIS A 112 -17.44 5.72 6.85
N LYS A 113 -16.86 6.78 7.43
CA LYS A 113 -16.82 6.99 8.88
C LYS A 113 -18.22 7.28 9.41
N GLY A 114 -18.72 6.37 10.25
CA GLY A 114 -20.05 6.50 10.86
C GLY A 114 -21.20 5.89 10.04
N ASN A 115 -20.95 5.41 8.82
CA ASN A 115 -21.96 4.72 8.01
C ASN A 115 -21.63 3.23 7.83
N LYS A 116 -22.21 2.39 8.69
CA LYS A 116 -22.00 0.93 8.66
C LYS A 116 -22.56 0.25 7.40
N GLU A 117 -23.40 0.94 6.62
CA GLU A 117 -23.94 0.40 5.36
C GLU A 117 -23.01 0.63 4.16
N THR A 118 -21.94 1.40 4.34
CA THR A 118 -20.95 1.67 3.30
C THR A 118 -19.73 0.77 3.44
N VAL A 119 -19.20 0.33 2.31
CA VAL A 119 -17.92 -0.36 2.22
C VAL A 119 -16.83 0.72 2.03
N PRO A 120 -15.74 0.70 2.81
CA PRO A 120 -14.60 1.57 2.57
C PRO A 120 -14.09 1.44 1.13
N TRP A 121 -13.71 2.55 0.52
CA TRP A 121 -13.17 2.54 -0.84
C TRP A 121 -11.92 1.67 -0.96
N PHE A 122 -11.79 1.00 -2.09
CA PHE A 122 -10.61 0.23 -2.46
C PHE A 122 -10.41 0.25 -3.98
N PRO A 123 -9.18 0.12 -4.49
CA PRO A 123 -8.89 0.06 -5.92
C PRO A 123 -9.54 -1.19 -6.56
N GLY A 124 -10.27 -0.99 -7.66
CA GLY A 124 -10.88 -2.10 -8.41
C GLY A 124 -9.97 -2.67 -9.50
N LYS A 125 -9.04 -1.85 -10.01
CA LYS A 125 -8.04 -2.21 -11.03
C LYS A 125 -6.65 -1.82 -10.54
N ILE A 126 -5.62 -2.52 -11.01
CA ILE A 126 -4.22 -2.23 -10.66
C ILE A 126 -3.80 -0.78 -10.98
N LYS A 127 -4.38 -0.17 -12.02
CA LYS A 127 -4.12 1.24 -12.36
C LYS A 127 -4.70 2.23 -11.35
N ASP A 128 -5.70 1.82 -10.57
CA ASP A 128 -6.35 2.69 -9.58
C ASP A 128 -5.43 2.94 -8.36
N LEU A 129 -4.33 2.18 -8.23
CA LEU A 129 -3.24 2.49 -7.30
C LEU A 129 -2.64 3.89 -7.57
N ASP A 130 -2.73 4.40 -8.82
CA ASP A 130 -2.30 5.76 -9.15
C ASP A 130 -3.13 6.86 -8.45
N LYS A 131 -4.32 6.54 -7.93
CA LYS A 131 -5.22 7.50 -7.26
C LYS A 131 -4.74 7.86 -5.86
N PHE A 132 -4.06 6.96 -5.14
CA PHE A 132 -3.65 7.17 -3.75
C PHE A 132 -2.15 7.05 -3.50
N ALA A 133 -1.35 6.66 -4.50
CA ALA A 133 0.10 6.51 -4.35
C ALA A 133 0.84 7.79 -3.87
N ASN A 134 0.16 8.94 -3.92
CA ASN A 134 0.67 10.23 -3.50
C ASN A 134 0.15 10.69 -2.12
N HIS A 135 -0.69 9.90 -1.45
CA HIS A 135 -1.20 10.16 -0.10
C HIS A 135 -0.14 9.81 0.96
N ILE A 136 0.97 10.57 0.95
CA ILE A 136 2.11 10.34 1.82
C ILE A 136 1.87 11.00 3.18
N LEU A 137 2.05 10.22 4.25
CA LEU A 137 1.80 10.70 5.61
C LEU A 137 3.07 11.13 6.34
N SER A 138 4.18 10.44 6.11
CA SER A 138 5.47 10.74 6.74
C SER A 138 6.63 10.23 5.89
N TYR A 139 7.85 10.66 6.26
CA TYR A 139 9.10 10.21 5.65
C TYR A 139 9.15 10.43 4.12
N GLY A 140 8.51 11.50 3.66
CA GLY A 140 8.56 11.96 2.27
C GLY A 140 9.77 12.85 2.00
N ALA A 141 9.52 14.07 1.52
CA ALA A 141 10.56 15.10 1.35
C ALA A 141 10.86 15.87 2.66
N GLU A 142 9.90 15.91 3.58
CA GLU A 142 10.05 16.52 4.90
C GLU A 142 10.51 15.47 5.90
N LEU A 143 11.55 15.80 6.66
CA LEU A 143 12.19 14.92 7.62
C LEU A 143 11.92 15.45 9.03
N ASP A 144 11.75 14.54 9.98
CA ASP A 144 11.62 14.90 11.39
C ASP A 144 12.90 15.53 11.94
N ALA A 145 12.77 16.37 12.98
CA ALA A 145 13.90 17.13 13.54
C ALA A 145 15.03 16.25 14.13
N ASP A 146 14.71 15.02 14.51
CA ASP A 146 15.64 14.02 15.04
C ASP A 146 16.24 13.11 13.96
N HIS A 147 15.78 13.24 12.70
CA HIS A 147 16.33 12.50 11.57
C HIS A 147 17.79 12.93 11.31
N PRO A 148 18.74 11.99 11.09
CA PRO A 148 20.16 12.31 10.92
C PRO A 148 20.47 13.25 9.75
N GLY A 149 19.60 13.29 8.74
CA GLY A 149 19.66 14.19 7.59
C GLY A 149 18.84 15.48 7.71
N PHE A 150 18.25 15.80 8.88
CA PHE A 150 17.38 16.98 9.03
C PHE A 150 18.09 18.30 8.70
N THR A 151 19.35 18.45 9.11
CA THR A 151 20.16 19.64 8.86
C THR A 151 21.01 19.55 7.59
N ASP A 152 21.00 18.40 6.91
CA ASP A 152 21.74 18.19 5.66
C ASP A 152 20.88 18.64 4.47
N GLN A 153 21.17 19.82 3.96
CA GLN A 153 20.46 20.41 2.83
C GLN A 153 20.60 19.59 1.55
N ALA A 154 21.77 18.99 1.30
CA ALA A 154 22.00 18.17 0.11
C ALA A 154 21.20 16.87 0.19
N TYR A 155 21.15 16.24 1.36
CA TYR A 155 20.32 15.04 1.58
C TYR A 155 18.83 15.35 1.44
N ARG A 156 18.35 16.49 1.94
CA ARG A 156 16.95 16.93 1.77
C ARG A 156 16.57 17.17 0.31
N GLU A 157 17.43 17.85 -0.44
CA GLU A 157 17.25 18.04 -1.89
C GLU A 157 17.25 16.71 -2.63
N ARG A 158 18.13 15.79 -2.22
CA ARG A 158 18.19 14.44 -2.76
C ARG A 158 16.92 13.63 -2.45
N ARG A 159 16.34 13.76 -1.26
CA ARG A 159 15.05 13.15 -0.89
C ARG A 159 13.88 13.72 -1.70
N LYS A 160 13.86 15.03 -1.92
CA LYS A 160 12.87 15.65 -2.80
C LYS A 160 12.94 15.09 -4.23
N TYR A 161 14.14 14.89 -4.77
CA TYR A 161 14.32 14.26 -6.08
C TYR A 161 13.67 12.86 -6.17
N PHE A 162 13.85 12.02 -5.15
CA PHE A 162 13.19 10.70 -5.10
C PHE A 162 11.68 10.79 -4.93
N ALA A 163 11.20 11.74 -4.11
CA ALA A 163 9.79 11.99 -3.94
C ALA A 163 9.13 12.42 -5.26
N ASP A 164 9.76 13.32 -6.01
CA ASP A 164 9.29 13.77 -7.32
C ASP A 164 9.16 12.59 -8.31
N ILE A 165 10.12 11.65 -8.33
CA ILE A 165 10.03 10.43 -9.14
C ILE A 165 8.74 9.65 -8.82
N ALA A 166 8.49 9.39 -7.53
CA ALA A 166 7.32 8.64 -7.11
C ALA A 166 6.01 9.40 -7.41
N PHE A 167 5.98 10.72 -7.20
CA PHE A 167 4.80 11.56 -7.46
C PHE A 167 4.36 11.55 -8.93
N PHE A 168 5.33 11.51 -9.85
CA PHE A 168 5.07 11.53 -11.30
C PHE A 168 4.95 10.14 -11.93
N TYR A 169 5.28 9.08 -11.21
CA TYR A 169 5.13 7.71 -11.71
C TYR A 169 3.66 7.33 -11.89
N LYS A 170 3.34 6.69 -13.03
CA LYS A 170 2.03 6.11 -13.31
C LYS A 170 2.13 4.65 -13.72
N HIS A 171 1.11 3.88 -13.37
CA HIS A 171 1.07 2.45 -13.68
C HIS A 171 1.23 2.21 -15.19
N GLY A 172 2.10 1.25 -15.53
CA GLY A 172 2.43 0.88 -16.92
C GLY A 172 3.64 1.61 -17.49
N GLN A 173 4.18 2.61 -16.80
CA GLN A 173 5.47 3.21 -17.13
C GLN A 173 6.61 2.36 -16.56
N PRO A 174 7.80 2.35 -17.21
CA PRO A 174 9.00 1.80 -16.57
C PRO A 174 9.38 2.67 -15.36
N ILE A 175 9.85 2.03 -14.29
CA ILE A 175 10.29 2.75 -13.08
C ILE A 175 11.55 3.55 -13.43
N PRO A 176 11.58 4.88 -13.16
CA PRO A 176 12.74 5.69 -13.49
C PRO A 176 14.01 5.20 -12.82
N LYS A 177 15.04 4.95 -13.65
CA LYS A 177 16.37 4.58 -13.15
C LYS A 177 17.06 5.78 -12.52
N VAL A 178 17.72 5.55 -11.39
CA VAL A 178 18.43 6.57 -10.63
C VAL A 178 19.93 6.32 -10.71
N LYS A 179 20.67 7.37 -11.06
CA LYS A 179 22.12 7.39 -10.87
C LYS A 179 22.43 7.75 -9.41
N TYR A 180 22.71 6.72 -8.62
CA TYR A 180 23.17 6.90 -7.24
C TYR A 180 24.57 7.52 -7.20
N THR A 181 24.84 8.31 -6.16
CA THR A 181 26.15 8.92 -5.92
C THR A 181 27.13 7.90 -5.35
N GLU A 182 28.42 8.20 -5.38
CA GLU A 182 29.45 7.33 -4.80
C GLU A 182 29.25 7.14 -3.29
N GLU A 183 28.77 8.17 -2.57
CA GLU A 183 28.49 8.09 -1.14
C GLU A 183 27.26 7.22 -0.82
N GLU A 184 26.22 7.32 -1.65
CA GLU A 184 25.04 6.45 -1.57
C GLU A 184 25.45 4.98 -1.81
N ILE A 185 26.22 4.71 -2.87
CA ILE A 185 26.72 3.36 -3.17
C ILE A 185 27.61 2.83 -2.04
N LYS A 186 28.47 3.67 -1.45
CA LYS A 186 29.31 3.27 -0.30
C LYS A 186 28.48 2.93 0.94
N THR A 187 27.41 3.68 1.19
CA THR A 187 26.48 3.42 2.29
C THR A 187 25.78 2.07 2.08
N TRP A 188 25.27 1.82 0.87
CA TRP A 188 24.73 0.52 0.48
C TRP A 188 25.73 -0.61 0.68
N GLY A 189 26.95 -0.48 0.15
CA GLY A 189 27.99 -1.51 0.26
C GLY A 189 28.36 -1.85 1.69
N THR A 190 28.29 -0.86 2.59
CA THR A 190 28.50 -1.07 4.04
C THR A 190 27.42 -1.98 4.64
N VAL A 191 26.14 -1.72 4.31
CA VAL A 191 25.00 -2.52 4.78
C VAL A 191 24.99 -3.91 4.13
N PHE A 192 25.17 -3.95 2.80
CA PHE A 192 25.19 -5.17 2.00
C PHE A 192 26.23 -6.17 2.51
N ARG A 193 27.47 -5.72 2.77
CA ARG A 193 28.56 -6.59 3.25
C ARG A 193 28.23 -7.25 4.58
N GLU A 194 27.67 -6.50 5.53
CA GLU A 194 27.34 -7.06 6.85
C GLU A 194 26.16 -8.00 6.80
N LEU A 195 25.08 -7.66 6.08
CA LEU A 195 23.89 -8.51 6.00
C LEU A 195 24.17 -9.80 5.23
N THR A 196 24.87 -9.73 4.10
CA THR A 196 25.22 -10.93 3.31
C THR A 196 26.13 -11.90 4.04
N ARG A 197 26.96 -11.42 4.97
CA ARG A 197 27.73 -12.27 5.89
C ARG A 197 26.83 -13.06 6.86
N LEU A 198 25.68 -12.51 7.24
CA LEU A 198 24.78 -13.11 8.24
C LEU A 198 23.71 -14.02 7.62
N TYR A 199 23.26 -13.76 6.39
CA TYR A 199 22.16 -14.51 5.75
C TYR A 199 22.31 -16.03 5.76
N PRO A 200 23.48 -16.64 5.49
CA PRO A 200 23.59 -18.10 5.45
C PRO A 200 23.22 -18.80 6.76
N THR A 201 23.28 -18.10 7.89
CA THR A 201 23.02 -18.66 9.22
C THR A 201 21.77 -18.09 9.89
N HIS A 202 21.26 -16.94 9.45
CA HIS A 202 20.16 -16.24 10.11
C HIS A 202 18.93 -16.05 9.22
N ALA A 203 19.07 -16.02 7.90
CA ALA A 203 17.93 -15.89 7.00
C ALA A 203 17.26 -17.25 6.77
N CYS A 204 15.96 -17.23 6.48
CA CYS A 204 15.22 -18.43 6.10
C CYS A 204 15.78 -19.03 4.79
N LYS A 205 15.39 -20.28 4.52
CA LYS A 205 15.87 -21.03 3.35
C LYS A 205 15.46 -20.37 2.03
N GLU A 206 14.27 -19.76 1.97
CA GLU A 206 13.71 -19.08 0.81
C GLU A 206 14.57 -17.87 0.43
N HIS A 207 14.94 -17.04 1.43
CA HIS A 207 15.84 -15.92 1.21
C HIS A 207 17.20 -16.41 0.66
N ASN A 208 17.81 -17.42 1.29
CA ASN A 208 19.09 -17.98 0.83
C ASN A 208 19.01 -18.68 -0.54
N HIS A 209 17.82 -19.11 -0.95
CA HIS A 209 17.58 -19.68 -2.27
C HIS A 209 17.49 -18.60 -3.37
N ILE A 210 16.77 -17.51 -3.11
CA ILE A 210 16.53 -16.44 -4.09
C ILE A 210 17.70 -15.47 -4.19
N PHE A 211 18.36 -15.12 -3.08
CA PHE A 211 19.35 -14.05 -3.04
C PHE A 211 20.49 -14.22 -4.08
N PRO A 212 21.07 -15.43 -4.30
CA PRO A 212 22.04 -15.63 -5.38
C PRO A 212 21.49 -15.31 -6.78
N LEU A 213 20.22 -15.62 -7.06
CA LEU A 213 19.58 -15.30 -8.34
C LEU A 213 19.45 -13.79 -8.55
N MET A 214 19.21 -13.04 -7.47
CA MET A 214 19.16 -11.57 -7.53
C MET A 214 20.55 -10.95 -7.75
N ILE A 215 21.61 -11.56 -7.23
CA ILE A 215 23.01 -11.18 -7.55
C ILE A 215 23.27 -11.34 -9.05
N GLU A 216 22.88 -12.50 -9.61
CA GLU A 216 23.11 -12.83 -11.01
C GLU A 216 22.27 -12.01 -12.00
N ASN A 217 21.00 -11.73 -11.66
CA ASN A 217 20.03 -11.20 -12.62
C ASN A 217 19.61 -9.74 -12.36
N CYS A 218 19.71 -9.27 -11.12
CA CYS A 218 19.22 -7.94 -10.72
C CYS A 218 20.34 -6.96 -10.36
N GLY A 219 21.59 -7.38 -10.44
CA GLY A 219 22.73 -6.52 -10.15
C GLY A 219 22.95 -6.25 -8.65
N TYR A 220 22.49 -7.14 -7.78
CA TYR A 220 22.79 -7.06 -6.34
C TYR A 220 24.29 -7.28 -6.12
N ARG A 221 25.00 -6.22 -5.76
CA ARG A 221 26.44 -6.26 -5.45
C ARG A 221 26.77 -5.22 -4.41
N GLU A 222 27.89 -5.40 -3.73
CA GLU A 222 28.39 -4.44 -2.76
C GLU A 222 28.65 -3.05 -3.37
N ASP A 223 29.05 -3.00 -4.64
CA ASP A 223 29.42 -1.78 -5.38
C ASP A 223 28.28 -1.21 -6.23
N ASN A 224 27.04 -1.71 -6.08
CA ASN A 224 25.92 -1.31 -6.92
C ASN A 224 24.57 -1.46 -6.21
N ILE A 225 23.82 -0.35 -6.14
CA ILE A 225 22.42 -0.36 -5.71
C ILE A 225 21.56 -0.85 -6.90
N PRO A 226 20.80 -1.94 -6.75
CA PRO A 226 19.90 -2.42 -7.81
C PRO A 226 18.84 -1.38 -8.18
N GLN A 227 18.45 -1.36 -9.44
CA GLN A 227 17.38 -0.47 -9.91
C GLN A 227 16.03 -1.16 -9.73
N LEU A 228 15.04 -0.44 -9.19
CA LEU A 228 13.71 -1.01 -8.94
C LEU A 228 13.09 -1.62 -10.20
N GLU A 229 13.30 -1.04 -11.39
CA GLU A 229 12.80 -1.58 -12.66
C GLU A 229 13.33 -3.00 -12.92
N ASP A 230 14.63 -3.23 -12.71
CA ASP A 230 15.26 -4.51 -12.99
C ASP A 230 14.79 -5.57 -11.96
N VAL A 231 14.64 -5.17 -10.69
CA VAL A 231 14.08 -6.03 -9.64
C VAL A 231 12.60 -6.33 -9.88
N SER A 232 11.81 -5.33 -10.27
CA SER A 232 10.38 -5.47 -10.57
C SER A 232 10.13 -6.46 -11.71
N ASN A 233 10.94 -6.39 -12.77
CA ASN A 233 10.86 -7.33 -13.88
C ASN A 233 11.21 -8.77 -13.45
N PHE A 234 12.25 -8.94 -12.63
CA PHE A 234 12.59 -10.26 -12.06
C PHE A 234 11.46 -10.83 -11.20
N LEU A 235 10.91 -10.03 -10.27
CA LEU A 235 9.78 -10.45 -9.43
C LEU A 235 8.54 -10.82 -10.26
N LYS A 236 8.30 -10.08 -11.34
CA LYS A 236 7.17 -10.32 -12.23
C LYS A 236 7.30 -11.68 -12.93
N ASP A 237 8.50 -12.02 -13.36
CA ASP A 237 8.78 -13.31 -14.01
C ASP A 237 8.75 -14.48 -13.01
N CYS A 238 9.09 -14.26 -11.74
CA CYS A 238 9.03 -15.29 -10.70
C CYS A 238 7.61 -15.56 -10.19
N THR A 239 6.91 -14.51 -9.75
CA THR A 239 5.64 -14.62 -9.00
C THR A 239 4.57 -13.64 -9.47
N GLY A 240 4.84 -12.82 -10.48
CA GLY A 240 3.94 -11.74 -10.89
C GLY A 240 3.93 -10.54 -9.94
N PHE A 241 4.77 -10.52 -8.90
CA PHE A 241 4.96 -9.33 -8.08
C PHE A 241 5.66 -8.22 -8.88
N THR A 242 5.31 -6.98 -8.60
CA THR A 242 5.96 -5.81 -9.19
C THR A 242 6.23 -4.77 -8.11
N LEU A 243 7.25 -3.95 -8.35
CA LEU A 243 7.55 -2.81 -7.49
C LEU A 243 6.89 -1.55 -8.04
N ARG A 244 6.52 -0.65 -7.13
CA ARG A 244 6.05 0.70 -7.44
C ARG A 244 6.83 1.70 -6.60
N PRO A 245 7.47 2.73 -7.19
CA PRO A 245 8.16 3.74 -6.40
C PRO A 245 7.16 4.51 -5.53
N VAL A 246 7.50 4.69 -4.26
CA VAL A 246 6.72 5.49 -3.31
C VAL A 246 7.63 6.52 -2.63
N ALA A 247 7.10 7.71 -2.37
CA ALA A 247 7.87 8.82 -1.81
C ALA A 247 8.15 8.65 -0.30
N GLY A 248 7.30 7.92 0.42
CA GLY A 248 7.34 7.74 1.87
C GLY A 248 6.27 6.75 2.34
N LEU A 249 5.84 6.85 3.60
CA LEU A 249 4.82 5.95 4.15
C LEU A 249 3.41 6.32 3.65
N LEU A 250 2.72 5.32 3.09
CA LEU A 250 1.29 5.36 2.79
C LEU A 250 0.48 5.02 4.05
N THR A 251 -0.83 5.24 3.98
CA THR A 251 -1.77 4.66 4.96
C THR A 251 -1.66 3.14 4.95
N SER A 252 -1.96 2.49 6.07
CA SER A 252 -1.98 1.02 6.11
C SER A 252 -3.00 0.44 5.13
N ARG A 253 -4.14 1.12 4.91
CA ARG A 253 -5.14 0.67 3.92
C ARG A 253 -4.55 0.67 2.52
N ASP A 254 -3.96 1.78 2.09
CA ASP A 254 -3.42 1.96 0.74
C ASP A 254 -2.26 1.01 0.46
N PHE A 255 -1.33 0.90 1.41
CA PHE A 255 -0.19 0.00 1.28
C PHE A 255 -0.65 -1.46 1.15
N LEU A 256 -1.51 -1.93 2.06
CA LEU A 256 -2.01 -3.30 2.04
C LEU A 256 -2.85 -3.58 0.78
N ALA A 257 -3.67 -2.61 0.33
CA ALA A 257 -4.44 -2.75 -0.89
C ALA A 257 -3.55 -2.98 -2.12
N GLY A 258 -2.34 -2.40 -2.16
CA GLY A 258 -1.34 -2.69 -3.20
C GLY A 258 -0.96 -4.18 -3.28
N LEU A 259 -0.80 -4.84 -2.13
CA LEU A 259 -0.43 -6.25 -2.06
C LEU A 259 -1.48 -7.17 -2.70
N ALA A 260 -2.75 -6.77 -2.70
CA ALA A 260 -3.83 -7.51 -3.35
C ALA A 260 -3.57 -7.71 -4.86
N PHE A 261 -2.90 -6.74 -5.48
CA PHE A 261 -2.50 -6.73 -6.89
C PHE A 261 -1.09 -7.26 -7.12
N ARG A 262 -0.44 -7.82 -6.09
CA ARG A 262 0.99 -8.15 -6.10
C ARG A 262 1.86 -6.94 -6.43
N VAL A 263 1.47 -5.76 -5.94
CA VAL A 263 2.24 -4.52 -6.09
C VAL A 263 2.80 -4.14 -4.73
N PHE A 264 4.11 -4.10 -4.63
CA PHE A 264 4.81 -3.64 -3.44
C PHE A 264 5.30 -2.20 -3.63
N HIS A 265 4.89 -1.30 -2.73
CA HIS A 265 5.32 0.09 -2.73
C HIS A 265 6.70 0.17 -2.08
N SER A 266 7.72 0.53 -2.86
CA SER A 266 9.12 0.53 -2.45
C SER A 266 9.71 1.93 -2.55
N THR A 267 10.41 2.37 -1.52
CA THR A 267 11.17 3.62 -1.61
C THR A 267 12.41 3.44 -2.52
N GLN A 268 12.94 4.56 -3.03
CA GLN A 268 14.18 4.58 -3.84
C GLN A 268 15.35 5.29 -3.17
N TYR A 269 15.09 6.07 -2.11
CA TYR A 269 16.13 6.79 -1.38
C TYR A 269 16.91 5.83 -0.48
N ILE A 270 18.14 6.22 -0.14
CA ILE A 270 18.99 5.49 0.79
C ILE A 270 19.14 6.27 2.10
N ARG A 271 19.28 5.56 3.22
CA ARG A 271 19.55 6.13 4.54
C ARG A 271 20.75 7.07 4.56
N HIS A 272 20.76 7.97 5.53
CA HIS A 272 21.83 8.95 5.68
C HIS A 272 23.19 8.28 6.02
N PRO A 273 24.31 8.68 5.37
CA PRO A 273 25.60 8.02 5.50
C PRO A 273 26.22 8.08 6.91
N SER A 274 25.79 9.03 7.75
CA SER A 274 26.30 9.15 9.14
C SER A 274 25.83 8.02 10.06
N LYS A 275 24.77 7.29 9.71
CA LYS A 275 24.20 6.18 10.50
C LYS A 275 23.85 4.98 9.60
N PRO A 276 24.83 4.32 8.96
CA PRO A 276 24.55 3.28 7.96
C PRO A 276 23.83 2.04 8.54
N PHE A 277 23.98 1.75 9.82
CA PHE A 277 23.36 0.59 10.48
C PHE A 277 22.01 0.90 11.17
N TYR A 278 21.50 2.13 11.05
CA TYR A 278 20.25 2.51 11.70
C TYR A 278 19.46 3.50 10.84
N THR A 279 18.19 3.20 10.62
CA THR A 279 17.23 4.12 10.01
C THR A 279 15.86 3.86 10.63
N PRO A 280 15.07 4.90 10.97
CA PRO A 280 13.67 4.74 11.32
C PRO A 280 12.78 4.58 10.08
N GLU A 281 13.31 4.88 8.89
CA GLU A 281 12.59 4.86 7.63
C GLU A 281 12.90 3.60 6.81
N PRO A 282 11.94 3.05 6.05
CA PRO A 282 12.16 1.94 5.13
C PRO A 282 12.89 2.43 3.87
N ASP A 283 14.20 2.60 3.94
CA ASP A 283 15.03 3.00 2.79
C ASP A 283 15.25 1.83 1.81
N VAL A 284 15.83 2.11 0.64
CA VAL A 284 16.08 1.12 -0.42
C VAL A 284 16.86 -0.11 0.05
N CYS A 285 17.68 0.00 1.10
CA CYS A 285 18.33 -1.16 1.71
C CYS A 285 17.31 -2.11 2.34
N HIS A 286 16.37 -1.59 3.13
CA HIS A 286 15.31 -2.39 3.75
C HIS A 286 14.42 -3.06 2.68
N GLU A 287 14.02 -2.30 1.66
CA GLU A 287 13.14 -2.81 0.60
C GLU A 287 13.79 -3.93 -0.21
N LEU A 288 15.02 -3.69 -0.69
CA LEU A 288 15.69 -4.60 -1.61
C LEU A 288 16.36 -5.78 -0.91
N LEU A 289 16.87 -5.60 0.31
CA LEU A 289 17.58 -6.65 1.04
C LEU A 289 16.67 -7.40 2.03
N GLY A 290 15.56 -6.80 2.45
CA GLY A 290 14.56 -7.43 3.32
C GLY A 290 13.43 -8.06 2.52
N HIS A 291 12.61 -7.24 1.86
CA HIS A 291 11.36 -7.68 1.26
C HIS A 291 11.50 -8.37 -0.10
N ALA A 292 12.24 -7.76 -1.03
CA ALA A 292 12.27 -8.22 -2.43
C ALA A 292 12.61 -9.72 -2.58
N PRO A 293 13.60 -10.30 -1.86
CA PRO A 293 13.92 -11.72 -2.00
C PRO A 293 12.74 -12.64 -1.70
N LEU A 294 11.91 -12.33 -0.68
CA LEU A 294 10.77 -13.18 -0.33
C LEU A 294 9.60 -13.02 -1.30
N PHE A 295 9.43 -11.87 -1.95
CA PHE A 295 8.41 -11.74 -3.00
C PHE A 295 8.68 -12.58 -4.25
N ALA A 296 9.91 -13.08 -4.44
CA ALA A 296 10.22 -14.04 -5.50
C ALA A 296 9.87 -15.49 -5.12
N ASP A 297 9.55 -15.78 -3.85
CA ASP A 297 9.06 -17.08 -3.43
C ASP A 297 7.53 -17.20 -3.68
N PRO A 298 7.04 -18.25 -4.37
CA PRO A 298 5.63 -18.37 -4.71
C PRO A 298 4.67 -18.47 -3.51
N ASP A 299 5.08 -19.09 -2.41
CA ASP A 299 4.23 -19.28 -1.24
C ASP A 299 4.17 -18.00 -0.42
N PHE A 300 5.30 -17.31 -0.23
CA PHE A 300 5.33 -16.01 0.42
C PHE A 300 4.61 -14.94 -0.41
N ALA A 301 4.78 -14.92 -1.73
CA ALA A 301 4.04 -14.02 -2.62
C ALA A 301 2.51 -14.23 -2.48
N ARG A 302 2.05 -15.49 -2.43
CA ARG A 302 0.63 -15.79 -2.18
C ARG A 302 0.21 -15.31 -0.81
N PHE A 303 0.98 -15.61 0.23
CA PHE A 303 0.71 -15.18 1.60
C PHE A 303 0.56 -13.66 1.71
N SER A 304 1.48 -12.89 1.15
CA SER A 304 1.39 -11.42 1.14
C SER A 304 0.20 -10.91 0.34
N GLN A 305 -0.13 -11.57 -0.78
CA GLN A 305 -1.33 -11.23 -1.55
C GLN A 305 -2.62 -11.49 -0.76
N GLU A 306 -2.70 -12.57 0.02
CA GLU A 306 -3.88 -12.86 0.86
C GLU A 306 -4.10 -11.78 1.92
N ILE A 307 -3.02 -11.25 2.53
CA ILE A 307 -3.13 -10.08 3.43
C ILE A 307 -3.72 -8.88 2.69
N GLY A 308 -3.25 -8.62 1.46
CA GLY A 308 -3.78 -7.53 0.65
C GLY A 308 -5.23 -7.71 0.23
N LEU A 309 -5.62 -8.92 -0.19
CA LEU A 309 -7.01 -9.24 -0.52
C LEU A 309 -7.93 -9.06 0.70
N ALA A 310 -7.46 -9.43 1.89
CA ALA A 310 -8.21 -9.24 3.13
C ALA A 310 -8.39 -7.78 3.53
N SER A 311 -7.57 -6.85 3.03
CA SER A 311 -7.67 -5.42 3.34
C SER A 311 -8.70 -4.68 2.48
N LEU A 312 -9.04 -5.21 1.29
CA LEU A 312 -9.94 -4.56 0.35
C LEU A 312 -11.36 -4.42 0.94
N GLY A 313 -11.76 -3.17 1.20
CA GLY A 313 -13.06 -2.85 1.80
C GLY A 313 -13.19 -3.25 3.28
N ALA A 314 -12.09 -3.61 3.96
CA ALA A 314 -12.14 -3.94 5.38
C ALA A 314 -12.36 -2.67 6.24
N PRO A 315 -13.16 -2.71 7.31
CA PRO A 315 -13.29 -1.58 8.24
C PRO A 315 -11.94 -1.22 8.89
N ASP A 316 -11.77 0.04 9.31
CA ASP A 316 -10.51 0.53 9.92
C ASP A 316 -10.00 -0.36 11.08
N GLU A 317 -10.90 -0.85 11.94
CA GLU A 317 -10.54 -1.78 13.04
C GLU A 317 -9.86 -3.06 12.52
N TYR A 318 -10.28 -3.55 11.36
CA TYR A 318 -9.69 -4.74 10.75
C TYR A 318 -8.40 -4.40 9.99
N ILE A 319 -8.29 -3.20 9.40
CA ILE A 319 -7.01 -2.73 8.83
C ILE A 319 -5.94 -2.66 9.91
N GLU A 320 -6.26 -2.17 11.10
CA GLU A 320 -5.32 -2.14 12.23
C GLU A 320 -4.86 -3.56 12.64
N LYS A 321 -5.78 -4.52 12.70
CA LYS A 321 -5.44 -5.93 12.95
C LYS A 321 -4.58 -6.53 11.83
N LEU A 322 -4.91 -6.24 10.57
CA LEU A 322 -4.13 -6.71 9.41
C LEU A 322 -2.73 -6.09 9.37
N ALA A 323 -2.59 -4.81 9.69
CA ALA A 323 -1.30 -4.15 9.83
C ALA A 323 -0.47 -4.79 10.96
N THR A 324 -1.12 -5.17 12.06
CA THR A 324 -0.47 -5.91 13.16
C THR A 324 -0.02 -7.31 12.71
N CYS A 325 -0.86 -8.02 11.94
CA CYS A 325 -0.47 -9.31 11.36
C CYS A 325 0.70 -9.15 10.39
N PHE A 326 0.67 -8.14 9.52
CA PHE A 326 1.76 -7.81 8.60
C PHE A 326 3.06 -7.55 9.36
N TRP A 327 3.01 -6.77 10.45
CA TRP A 327 4.17 -6.52 11.31
C TRP A 327 4.78 -7.80 11.89
N PHE A 328 3.97 -8.69 12.45
CA PHE A 328 4.47 -9.94 13.05
C PHE A 328 4.74 -11.06 12.04
N THR A 329 4.62 -10.81 10.74
CA THR A 329 4.87 -11.82 9.69
C THR A 329 5.82 -11.31 8.62
N VAL A 330 5.42 -10.32 7.83
CA VAL A 330 6.21 -9.79 6.71
C VAL A 330 7.39 -8.95 7.19
N GLU A 331 7.23 -8.19 8.26
CA GLU A 331 8.28 -7.31 8.81
C GLU A 331 9.21 -8.04 9.80
N PHE A 332 8.64 -8.77 10.76
CA PHE A 332 9.38 -9.38 11.89
C PHE A 332 9.03 -10.86 12.13
N GLY A 333 8.58 -11.58 11.09
CA GLY A 333 8.34 -13.02 11.17
C GLY A 333 9.60 -13.85 11.41
N LEU A 334 9.44 -15.08 11.92
CA LEU A 334 10.52 -16.03 12.21
C LEU A 334 10.26 -17.39 11.56
#